data_AF-A0A1E4RET0-F1
#
_entry.id   AF-A0A1E4RET0-F1
#
_cell.length_a   1.000
_cell.length_b   1.000
_cell.length_c   1.000
_cell.angle_alpha   90.00
_cell.angle_beta   90.00
_cell.angle_gamma   90.00
#
_symmetry.space_group_name_H-M   'P 1'
#
loop_
_entity.id
_entity.type
_entity.pdbx_description
1 polymer ?
#
loop_
_entity_poly.entity_id
_entity_poly.type
_entity_poly.pdbx_seq_one_letter_code
_entity_poly.pdbx_strand_id
1 'polypeptide(L)'
;MDQQIQFQYANECDLEIHCSPFGLSGLYIKIKGTNIIGIGSTMGLITGSLKGLIHYNDSQDLIDQKYKLYVVVDEEGTLRIDFTKIFTLPSSDRKNLNDENSSETAKHDIDKYAQHSIDEDVPTLIFTGKCPEGRPDKVEPFIGIFSFEREE
;
A
#
# COMPACT_ATOMS: atom_id res chain seq x y z
N MET A 1 -10.27 -19.48 3.21
CA MET A 1 -10.30 -19.76 1.76
C MET A 1 -9.38 -18.73 1.15
N ASP A 2 -8.20 -19.15 0.68
CA ASP A 2 -7.27 -18.24 0.00
C ASP A 2 -7.87 -17.87 -1.35
N GLN A 3 -8.42 -16.66 -1.43
CA GLN A 3 -8.94 -16.13 -2.68
C GLN A 3 -7.74 -15.86 -3.58
N GLN A 4 -7.53 -16.70 -4.60
CA GLN A 4 -6.44 -16.52 -5.54
C GLN A 4 -6.76 -15.30 -6.42
N ILE A 5 -6.18 -14.15 -6.08
CA ILE A 5 -6.34 -12.92 -6.84
C ILE A 5 -5.57 -13.06 -8.15
N GLN A 6 -6.28 -12.92 -9.27
CA GLN A 6 -5.66 -12.95 -10.59
C GLN A 6 -5.40 -11.52 -11.07
N PHE A 7 -4.14 -11.22 -11.37
CA PHE A 7 -3.73 -9.96 -11.97
C PHE A 7 -3.49 -10.11 -13.47
N GLN A 8 -3.94 -9.14 -14.25
CA GLN A 8 -3.82 -9.14 -15.72
C GLN A 8 -2.53 -8.48 -16.20
N TYR A 9 -2.01 -7.53 -15.43
CA TYR A 9 -0.85 -6.72 -15.82
C TYR A 9 0.25 -6.80 -14.78
N ALA A 10 1.49 -6.61 -15.23
CA ALA A 10 2.65 -6.50 -14.38
C ALA A 10 3.69 -5.57 -14.99
N ASN A 11 4.30 -4.71 -14.17
CA ASN A 11 5.42 -3.87 -14.58
C ASN A 11 6.65 -4.17 -13.72
N GLU A 12 7.82 -4.14 -14.34
CA GLU A 12 9.08 -4.08 -13.60
C GLU A 12 9.17 -2.80 -12.79
N CYS A 13 9.71 -2.89 -11.59
CA CYS A 13 9.96 -1.74 -10.73
C CYS A 13 11.19 -1.94 -9.86
N ASP A 14 11.81 -0.82 -9.48
CA ASP A 14 12.83 -0.78 -8.45
C ASP A 14 12.15 -0.35 -7.14
N LEU A 15 12.38 -1.10 -6.06
CA LEU A 15 11.93 -0.78 -4.71
C LEU A 15 13.16 -0.55 -3.83
N GLU A 16 13.15 0.54 -3.08
CA GLU A 16 14.13 0.85 -2.05
C GLU A 16 13.45 0.92 -0.69
N ILE A 17 14.05 0.28 0.31
CA ILE A 17 13.60 0.32 1.70
C ILE A 17 14.78 0.85 2.53
N HIS A 18 14.54 1.91 3.29
CA HIS A 18 15.54 2.57 4.13
C HIS A 18 15.07 2.55 5.58
N CYS A 19 15.61 1.65 6.40
CA CYS A 19 15.27 1.57 7.82
C CYS A 19 15.99 2.67 8.61
N SER A 20 15.24 3.42 9.41
CA SER A 20 15.80 4.36 10.38
C SER A 20 16.15 3.65 11.70
N PRO A 21 17.04 4.25 12.51
CA PRO A 21 17.34 3.77 13.86
C PRO A 21 16.13 3.78 14.81
N PHE A 22 15.02 4.42 14.45
CA PHE A 22 13.82 4.55 15.27
C PHE A 22 12.72 3.55 14.92
N GLY A 23 13.01 2.54 14.08
CA GLY A 23 12.05 1.51 13.70
C GLY A 23 10.98 1.97 12.70
N LEU A 24 11.18 3.14 12.08
CA LEU A 24 10.42 3.59 10.92
C LEU A 24 11.28 3.47 9.67
N SER A 25 10.73 2.95 8.60
CA SER A 25 11.42 2.71 7.34
C SER A 25 10.72 3.46 6.22
N GLY A 26 11.48 4.18 5.42
CA GLY A 26 10.98 4.78 4.18
C GLY A 26 10.91 3.72 3.09
N LEU A 27 9.86 3.73 2.28
CA LEU A 27 9.78 2.97 1.03
C LEU A 27 9.74 3.93 -0.15
N TYR A 28 10.45 3.57 -1.21
CA TYR A 28 10.40 4.26 -2.49
C TYR A 28 10.27 3.23 -3.61
N ILE A 29 9.30 3.38 -4.50
CA ILE A 29 9.12 2.53 -5.69
C ILE A 29 9.19 3.38 -6.95
N LYS A 30 9.95 2.94 -7.95
CA LYS A 30 9.94 3.48 -9.32
C LYS A 30 9.46 2.44 -10.31
N ILE A 31 8.37 2.71 -11.02
CA ILE A 31 7.85 1.81 -12.06
C ILE A 31 8.62 2.05 -13.36
N LYS A 32 9.19 0.99 -13.95
CA LYS A 32 9.98 1.07 -15.17
C LYS A 32 9.10 1.39 -16.37
N GLY A 33 9.61 2.26 -17.24
CA GLY A 33 8.92 2.68 -18.46
C GLY A 33 7.78 3.68 -18.24
N THR A 34 7.59 4.18 -17.01
CA THR A 34 6.59 5.19 -16.69
C THR A 34 7.21 6.35 -15.89
N ASN A 35 6.47 7.46 -15.77
CA ASN A 35 6.79 8.55 -14.85
C ASN A 35 6.12 8.36 -13.48
N ILE A 36 5.74 7.13 -13.12
CA ILE A 36 5.08 6.86 -11.84
C ILE A 36 6.14 6.51 -10.79
N ILE A 37 6.06 7.18 -9.65
CA ILE A 37 6.81 6.88 -8.44
C ILE A 37 5.84 6.58 -7.31
N GLY A 38 6.32 5.95 -6.27
CA GLY A 38 5.57 5.77 -5.05
C GLY A 38 6.45 5.96 -3.83
N ILE A 39 5.88 6.54 -2.79
CA ILE A 39 6.56 6.86 -1.54
C ILE A 39 5.69 6.37 -0.39
N GLY A 40 6.31 5.77 0.60
CA GLY A 40 5.61 5.35 1.80
C GLY A 40 6.49 5.17 3.00
N SER A 41 5.88 4.71 4.07
CA SER A 41 6.56 4.38 5.31
C SER A 41 6.02 3.09 5.91
N THR A 42 6.87 2.38 6.63
CA THR A 42 6.55 1.13 7.31
C THR A 42 7.36 0.98 8.61
N MET A 43 7.03 -0.02 9.42
CA MET A 43 7.78 -0.37 10.64
C MET A 43 8.76 -1.55 10.44
N GLY A 44 8.92 -2.04 9.22
CA GLY A 44 9.76 -3.20 8.92
C GLY A 44 11.27 -2.94 9.04
N LEU A 45 12.01 -3.92 9.58
CA LEU A 45 13.46 -3.88 9.77
C LEU A 45 14.25 -4.38 8.55
N ILE A 46 13.81 -4.01 7.34
CA ILE A 46 14.49 -4.34 6.09
C ILE A 46 15.16 -3.09 5.55
N THR A 47 16.38 -3.23 5.03
CA THR A 47 17.06 -2.17 4.28
C THR A 47 17.69 -2.75 3.04
N GLY A 48 17.52 -2.04 1.92
CA GLY A 48 18.15 -2.40 0.65
C GLY A 48 17.32 -2.00 -0.55
N SER A 49 17.94 -2.14 -1.71
CA SER A 49 17.31 -1.95 -3.01
C SER A 49 17.06 -3.31 -3.65
N LEU A 50 15.85 -3.51 -4.17
CA LEU A 50 15.46 -4.73 -4.85
C LEU A 50 14.67 -4.43 -6.13
N LYS A 51 14.78 -5.34 -7.09
CA LYS A 51 13.98 -5.32 -8.32
C LYS A 51 12.82 -6.30 -8.15
N GLY A 52 11.69 -5.95 -8.73
CA GLY A 52 10.49 -6.79 -8.67
C GLY A 52 9.46 -6.44 -9.71
N LEU A 53 8.30 -7.08 -9.58
CA LEU A 53 7.12 -6.87 -10.40
C LEU A 53 6.01 -6.30 -9.54
N ILE A 54 5.37 -5.23 -10.01
CA ILE A 54 4.11 -4.76 -9.47
C ILE A 54 2.97 -5.25 -10.35
N HIS A 55 2.09 -6.06 -9.76
CA HIS A 55 0.93 -6.67 -10.38
C HIS A 55 -0.32 -5.84 -10.10
N TYR A 56 -1.15 -5.62 -11.13
CA TYR A 56 -2.34 -4.78 -11.04
C TYR A 56 -3.39 -5.16 -12.10
N ASN A 57 -4.63 -4.70 -11.89
CA ASN A 57 -5.73 -4.89 -12.83
C ASN A 57 -6.20 -3.57 -13.46
N ASP A 58 -6.08 -2.45 -12.75
CA ASP A 58 -6.38 -1.11 -13.27
C ASP A 58 -5.17 -0.19 -13.12
N SER A 59 -4.72 0.42 -14.21
CA SER A 59 -3.63 1.40 -14.19
C SER A 59 -3.93 2.66 -13.36
N GLN A 60 -5.21 2.99 -13.14
CA GLN A 60 -5.60 4.11 -12.27
C GLN A 60 -5.21 3.86 -10.81
N ASP A 61 -5.01 2.60 -10.42
CA ASP A 61 -4.56 2.24 -9.07
C ASP A 61 -3.12 2.72 -8.81
N LEU A 62 -2.36 3.04 -9.85
CA LEU A 62 -1.00 3.55 -9.77
C LEU A 62 -0.95 5.09 -9.80
N ILE A 63 -2.08 5.79 -9.66
CA ILE A 63 -2.17 7.26 -9.79
C ILE A 63 -2.99 7.86 -8.65
N ASP A 64 -2.36 8.72 -7.85
CA ASP A 64 -2.99 9.52 -6.78
C ASP A 64 -3.79 8.68 -5.75
N GLN A 65 -3.42 7.42 -5.59
CA GLN A 65 -4.03 6.50 -4.64
C GLN A 65 -3.20 6.36 -3.38
N LYS A 66 -3.88 6.13 -2.25
CA LYS A 66 -3.26 5.84 -0.95
C LYS A 66 -3.57 4.41 -0.53
N TYR A 67 -2.57 3.76 0.04
CA TYR A 67 -2.59 2.35 0.37
C TYR A 67 -2.16 2.11 1.79
N LYS A 68 -2.83 1.16 2.45
CA LYS A 68 -2.28 0.40 3.56
C LYS A 68 -1.44 -0.72 2.96
N LEU A 69 -0.23 -0.89 3.48
CA LEU A 69 0.67 -1.96 3.10
C LEU A 69 0.57 -3.12 4.07
N TYR A 70 0.64 -4.33 3.56
CA TYR A 70 0.97 -5.52 4.33
C TYR A 70 2.16 -6.22 3.68
N VAL A 71 3.27 -6.33 4.40
CA VAL A 71 4.52 -6.86 3.88
C VAL A 71 4.85 -8.18 4.54
N VAL A 72 5.18 -9.18 3.73
CA VAL A 72 5.62 -10.50 4.16
C VAL A 72 6.87 -10.93 3.39
N VAL A 73 7.69 -11.76 4.03
CA VAL A 73 8.78 -12.48 3.37
C VAL A 73 8.46 -13.96 3.48
N ASP A 74 8.36 -14.65 2.35
CA ASP A 74 8.07 -16.07 2.33
C ASP A 74 9.33 -16.92 2.60
N GLU A 75 9.13 -18.24 2.67
CA GLU A 75 10.18 -19.22 2.95
C GLU A 75 11.27 -19.28 1.86
N GLU A 76 10.93 -18.88 0.62
CA GLU A 76 11.87 -18.81 -0.51
C GLU A 76 12.66 -17.49 -0.50
N GLY A 77 12.37 -16.58 0.43
CA GLY A 77 13.02 -15.28 0.54
C GLY A 77 12.49 -14.26 -0.47
N THR A 78 11.28 -14.46 -0.98
CA THR A 78 10.56 -13.46 -1.77
C THR A 78 9.87 -12.48 -0.84
N LEU A 79 10.11 -11.20 -1.05
CA LEU A 79 9.38 -10.12 -0.41
C LEU A 79 8.10 -9.87 -1.23
N ARG A 80 6.95 -9.92 -0.55
CA ARG A 80 5.65 -9.58 -1.09
C ARG A 80 5.07 -8.38 -0.33
N ILE A 81 4.57 -7.39 -1.06
CA ILE A 81 3.83 -6.26 -0.51
C ILE A 81 2.44 -6.25 -1.11
N ASP A 82 1.44 -6.35 -0.26
CA ASP A 82 0.03 -6.20 -0.59
C ASP A 82 -0.39 -4.75 -0.36
N PHE A 83 -0.99 -4.13 -1.38
CA PHE A 83 -1.46 -2.75 -1.34
C PHE A 83 -2.98 -2.74 -1.31
N THR A 84 -3.56 -2.38 -0.17
CA THR A 84 -5.00 -2.28 0.03
C THR A 84 -5.41 -0.81 0.07
N LYS A 85 -6.33 -0.40 -0.81
CA LYS A 85 -6.73 1.00 -0.92
C LYS A 85 -7.28 1.53 0.40
N ILE A 86 -6.87 2.73 0.76
CA ILE A 86 -7.50 3.50 1.82
C ILE A 86 -8.57 4.36 1.16
N PHE A 87 -9.85 4.06 1.38
CA PHE A 87 -10.93 4.90 0.88
C PHE A 87 -10.83 6.30 1.50
N THR A 88 -10.36 7.27 0.72
CA THR A 88 -10.42 8.68 1.08
C THR A 88 -11.72 9.28 0.58
N LEU A 89 -12.57 9.76 1.50
CA LEU A 89 -13.74 10.56 1.14
C LEU A 89 -13.35 11.70 0.17
N PRO A 90 -14.14 11.96 -0.88
CA PRO A 90 -13.92 13.10 -1.76
C PRO A 90 -13.81 14.39 -0.92
N SER A 91 -12.82 15.22 -1.22
CA SER A 91 -12.55 16.47 -0.50
C SER A 91 -13.75 17.45 -0.50
N SER A 92 -14.74 17.24 -1.35
CA SER A 92 -16.01 17.97 -1.41
C SER A 92 -16.86 17.82 -0.14
N ASP A 93 -16.79 16.66 0.52
CA ASP A 93 -17.61 16.37 1.73
C ASP A 93 -16.91 16.81 3.02
N ARG A 94 -15.60 17.07 2.98
CA ARG A 94 -14.83 17.57 4.13
C ARG A 94 -15.16 19.02 4.51
N LYS A 95 -15.80 19.79 3.63
CA LYS A 95 -16.22 21.17 3.95
C LYS A 95 -17.44 21.24 4.88
N ASN A 96 -18.20 20.16 5.04
CA ASN A 96 -19.41 20.14 5.86
C ASN A 96 -19.23 19.52 7.26
N LEU A 97 -18.01 19.07 7.61
CA LEU A 97 -17.73 18.41 8.89
C LEU A 97 -17.27 19.37 10.01
N ASN A 98 -17.07 20.66 9.70
CA ASN A 98 -16.65 21.68 10.67
C ASN A 98 -17.81 22.56 11.17
N ASP A 99 -19.06 22.21 10.84
CA ASP A 99 -20.23 22.92 11.37
C ASP A 99 -20.76 22.17 12.59
N GLU A 100 -20.44 22.65 13.80
CA GLU A 100 -20.73 22.02 15.11
C GLU A 100 -22.23 21.97 15.47
N ASN A 101 -23.14 21.99 14.48
CA ASN A 101 -24.56 22.17 14.75
C ASN A 101 -25.52 21.42 13.80
N SER A 102 -25.22 20.17 13.44
CA SER A 102 -26.14 19.38 12.60
C SER A 102 -26.17 17.89 12.96
N SER A 103 -27.12 17.56 13.85
CA SER A 103 -28.08 16.44 13.80
C SER A 103 -27.59 15.00 13.54
N GLU A 104 -28.22 14.08 14.28
CA GLU A 104 -28.10 12.61 14.37
C GLU A 104 -28.01 11.80 13.05
N THR A 105 -28.07 12.45 11.88
CA THR A 105 -27.90 11.88 10.55
C THR A 105 -26.45 11.48 10.25
N ALA A 106 -25.46 12.20 10.81
CA ALA A 106 -24.03 11.93 10.56
C ALA A 106 -23.49 10.65 11.21
N LYS A 107 -24.14 10.15 12.28
CA LYS A 107 -23.78 8.86 12.90
C LYS A 107 -24.21 7.66 12.06
N HIS A 108 -25.32 7.79 11.33
CA HIS A 108 -25.85 6.70 10.50
C HIS A 108 -24.98 6.38 9.28
N ASP A 109 -24.18 7.34 8.82
CA ASP A 109 -23.27 7.15 7.71
C ASP A 109 -21.97 6.46 8.17
N ILE A 110 -21.44 6.79 9.35
CA ILE A 110 -20.24 6.13 9.92
C ILE A 110 -20.47 4.62 10.12
N ASP A 111 -21.64 4.23 10.61
CA ASP A 111 -21.99 2.82 10.82
C ASP A 111 -22.22 2.05 9.51
N LYS A 112 -22.65 2.72 8.43
CA LYS A 112 -22.75 2.10 7.09
C LYS A 112 -21.38 1.83 6.47
N TYR A 113 -20.39 2.69 6.70
CA TYR A 113 -19.02 2.48 6.20
C TYR A 113 -18.28 1.38 6.97
N ALA A 114 -18.54 1.22 8.27
CA ALA A 114 -18.03 0.08 9.04
C ALA A 114 -18.55 -1.27 8.49
N GLN A 115 -19.76 -1.28 7.90
CA GLN A 115 -20.36 -2.49 7.32
C GLN A 115 -19.84 -2.84 5.92
N HIS A 116 -19.19 -1.91 5.19
CA HIS A 116 -18.56 -2.17 3.89
C HIS A 116 -17.15 -2.75 3.97
N SER A 117 -16.55 -2.79 5.16
CA SER A 117 -15.20 -3.29 5.43
C SER A 117 -14.96 -4.79 5.16
N ILE A 118 -15.99 -5.56 4.81
CA ILE A 118 -15.88 -7.01 4.65
C ILE A 118 -15.29 -7.41 3.27
N ASP A 119 -15.44 -6.57 2.24
CA ASP A 119 -14.79 -6.75 0.93
C ASP A 119 -13.45 -5.97 0.82
N GLU A 120 -13.05 -5.24 1.88
CA GLU A 120 -11.97 -4.23 1.82
C GLU A 120 -10.56 -4.76 2.11
N ASP A 121 -10.37 -6.03 2.49
CA ASP A 121 -9.03 -6.56 2.78
C ASP A 121 -8.31 -7.18 1.56
N VAL A 122 -8.92 -7.11 0.37
CA VAL A 122 -8.32 -7.64 -0.87
C VAL A 122 -7.36 -6.61 -1.48
N PRO A 123 -6.06 -6.92 -1.65
CA PRO A 123 -5.12 -6.00 -2.26
C PRO A 123 -5.44 -5.75 -3.74
N THR A 124 -5.41 -4.48 -4.16
CA THR A 124 -5.60 -4.10 -5.56
C THR A 124 -4.28 -4.08 -6.33
N LEU A 125 -3.15 -4.00 -5.62
CA LEU A 125 -1.81 -4.16 -6.18
C LEU A 125 -1.02 -5.14 -5.33
N ILE A 126 -0.13 -5.90 -5.97
CA ILE A 126 0.86 -6.72 -5.28
C ILE A 126 2.24 -6.47 -5.88
N PHE A 127 3.20 -6.11 -5.06
CA PHE A 127 4.61 -6.16 -5.43
C PHE A 127 5.21 -7.50 -5.01
N THR A 128 6.01 -8.10 -5.88
CA THR A 128 6.88 -9.24 -5.52
C THR A 128 8.30 -9.00 -6.01
N GLY A 129 9.29 -9.36 -5.19
CA GLY A 129 10.70 -9.27 -5.56
C GLY A 129 11.59 -10.05 -4.59
N LYS A 130 12.84 -10.31 -4.98
CA LYS A 130 13.77 -11.01 -4.09
C LYS A 130 14.09 -10.12 -2.89
N CYS A 131 13.86 -10.62 -1.68
CA CYS A 131 14.13 -9.88 -0.46
C CYS A 131 15.66 -9.62 -0.32
N PRO A 132 16.09 -8.39 0.05
CA PRO A 132 17.51 -8.04 0.10
C PRO A 132 18.26 -8.82 1.19
N GLU A 133 19.56 -9.00 0.96
CA GLU A 133 20.47 -9.68 1.89
C GLU A 133 20.74 -8.81 3.14
N GLY A 134 21.27 -9.43 4.21
CA GLY A 134 21.58 -8.72 5.45
C GLY A 134 20.36 -8.43 6.35
N ARG A 135 19.20 -9.01 6.03
CA ARG A 135 18.00 -8.98 6.88
C ARG A 135 18.11 -9.96 8.06
N PRO A 136 17.33 -9.77 9.13
CA PRO A 136 17.17 -10.79 10.17
C PRO A 136 16.66 -12.12 9.60
N ASP A 137 17.06 -13.24 10.22
CA ASP A 137 16.65 -14.59 9.78
C ASP A 137 15.12 -14.76 9.73
N LYS A 138 14.42 -14.12 10.67
CA LYS A 138 12.96 -14.05 10.71
C LYS A 138 12.53 -12.60 10.54
N VAL A 139 11.80 -12.33 9.47
CA VAL A 139 11.08 -11.07 9.27
C VAL A 139 9.62 -11.31 9.61
N GLU A 140 9.12 -10.66 10.65
CA GLU A 140 7.69 -10.72 10.96
C GLU A 140 6.91 -9.81 10.01
N PRO A 141 5.66 -10.19 9.64
CA PRO A 141 4.83 -9.33 8.82
C PRO A 141 4.65 -7.94 9.43
N PHE A 142 4.67 -6.92 8.58
CA PHE A 142 4.56 -5.53 9.04
C PHE A 142 3.69 -4.69 8.12
N ILE A 143 3.19 -3.58 8.68
CA ILE A 143 2.26 -2.68 7.99
C ILE A 143 2.93 -1.35 7.62
N GLY A 144 2.34 -0.67 6.66
CA GLY A 144 2.79 0.66 6.23
C GLY A 144 1.69 1.46 5.56
N ILE A 145 2.05 2.68 5.15
CA ILE A 145 1.21 3.56 4.33
C ILE A 145 2.02 3.94 3.09
N PHE A 146 1.36 4.05 1.95
CA PHE A 146 2.02 4.31 0.67
C PHE A 146 1.14 5.14 -0.26
N SER A 147 1.75 6.00 -1.07
CA SER A 147 1.07 6.73 -2.13
C SER A 147 1.84 6.63 -3.44
N PHE A 148 1.11 6.54 -4.56
CA PHE A 148 1.68 6.69 -5.90
C PHE A 148 1.43 8.11 -6.42
N GLU A 149 2.43 8.67 -7.08
CA GLU A 149 2.44 10.02 -7.63
C GLU A 149 3.10 10.00 -9.01
N ARG A 150 2.77 10.97 -9.85
CA ARG A 150 3.48 11.20 -11.11
C ARG A 150 4.66 12.12 -10.86
N GLU A 151 5.84 11.69 -11.29
CA GLU A 151 7.03 12.54 -11.36
C GLU A 151 6.81 13.61 -12.44
N GLU A 152 7.02 14.88 -12.06
CA GLU A 152 6.91 16.06 -12.93
C GLU A 152 8.01 16.14 -13.99
#